data_AF-A0A1V3JSV3-F1
#
_entry.id   AF-A0A1V3JSV3-F1
#
_cell.length_a   1.000
_cell.length_b   1.000
_cell.length_c   1.000
_cell.angle_alpha   90.00
_cell.angle_beta   90.00
_cell.angle_gamma   90.00
#
_symmetry.space_group_name_H-M   'P 1'
#
loop_
_entity.id
_entity.type
_entity.pdbx_description
1 polymer ?
#
loop_
_entity_poly.entity_id
_entity_poly.type
_entity_poly.pdbx_seq_one_letter_code
_entity_poly.pdbx_strand_id
1 'polypeptide(L)'
;MKKTVLVLTIAGLLMVSGCAKNKTVATDENMLSPGEPMPTPPSITVTQPTTIPNTTIRTTVKTVSPGKENIQEMSPYRKVRNDIYTNTTYEEYPEVIRYGRYTLVTSAPIGGQKYLLEQLVDVNVPVKKKQYTATVRQGLQTTLNNTGYNLCAFPADDDARQLFGRPLPKVHYKFGAMRLRDALQMLVGEAFELVVDDTRRQVCFEKRSSIPLPSPPKERVDADVGMK
;
A
#
# COMPACT_ATOMS: atom_id res chain seq x y z
N MET A 1 -21.91 5.55 -60.22
CA MET A 1 -21.52 6.97 -60.35
C MET A 1 -22.70 7.86 -59.92
N LYS A 2 -22.55 8.57 -58.80
CA LYS A 2 -23.12 9.90 -58.47
C LYS A 2 -23.01 10.07 -56.95
N LYS A 3 -22.03 10.87 -56.54
CA LYS A 3 -21.76 11.28 -55.15
C LYS A 3 -22.61 12.51 -54.87
N THR A 4 -23.34 12.51 -53.76
CA THR A 4 -24.04 13.71 -53.27
C THR A 4 -23.37 14.15 -51.98
N VAL A 5 -22.70 15.28 -52.05
CA VAL A 5 -22.08 16.00 -50.94
C VAL A 5 -23.13 16.93 -50.37
N LEU A 6 -23.34 16.91 -49.05
CA LEU A 6 -24.03 17.97 -48.32
C LEU A 6 -23.21 18.32 -47.09
N VAL A 7 -22.51 19.46 -47.17
CA VAL A 7 -21.84 20.13 -46.06
C VAL A 7 -22.83 21.16 -45.52
N LEU A 8 -23.13 21.12 -44.22
CA LEU A 8 -23.69 22.26 -43.51
C LEU A 8 -23.00 22.43 -42.15
N THR A 9 -22.10 23.40 -42.13
CA THR A 9 -21.53 24.07 -40.97
C THR A 9 -22.56 25.04 -40.38
N ILE A 10 -22.87 24.93 -39.09
CA ILE A 10 -23.43 26.04 -38.31
C ILE A 10 -22.64 26.19 -37.01
N ALA A 11 -21.95 27.31 -36.94
CA ALA A 11 -21.31 27.85 -35.75
C ALA A 11 -22.38 28.33 -34.77
N GLY A 12 -22.21 28.02 -33.48
CA GLY A 12 -23.07 28.48 -32.40
C GLY A 12 -22.27 28.65 -31.12
N LEU A 13 -21.59 29.79 -31.01
CA LEU A 13 -20.87 30.23 -29.83
C LEU A 13 -21.89 30.90 -28.88
N LEU A 14 -22.18 30.31 -27.73
CA LEU A 14 -22.97 30.91 -26.65
C LEU A 14 -22.10 30.98 -25.39
N MET A 15 -21.51 32.16 -25.18
CA MET A 15 -20.90 32.56 -23.92
C MET A 15 -22.00 33.02 -22.97
N VAL A 16 -22.23 32.29 -21.87
CA VAL A 16 -23.08 32.76 -20.77
C VAL A 16 -22.19 33.28 -19.66
N SER A 17 -22.15 34.60 -19.54
CA SER A 17 -21.56 35.33 -18.42
C SER A 17 -22.46 35.19 -17.19
N GLY A 18 -21.90 34.68 -16.09
CA GLY A 18 -22.54 34.62 -14.79
C GLY A 18 -21.65 35.23 -13.72
N CYS A 19 -21.89 36.49 -13.37
CA CYS A 19 -21.34 37.11 -12.17
C CYS A 19 -22.29 36.86 -10.99
N ALA A 20 -21.90 36.01 -10.04
CA ALA A 20 -22.60 35.88 -8.76
C ALA A 20 -22.01 36.86 -7.74
N LYS A 21 -22.87 37.74 -7.23
CA LYS A 21 -22.58 38.74 -6.19
C LYS A 21 -22.29 38.05 -4.86
N ASN A 22 -21.16 38.38 -4.25
CA ASN A 22 -20.83 37.98 -2.89
C ASN A 22 -21.34 39.05 -1.92
N LYS A 23 -22.13 38.66 -0.92
CA LYS A 23 -22.63 39.57 0.14
C LYS A 23 -22.63 38.83 1.48
N THR A 24 -21.68 39.17 2.34
CA THR A 24 -21.69 38.94 3.79
C THR A 24 -20.72 39.97 4.38
N VAL A 25 -21.24 41.09 4.90
CA VAL A 25 -21.70 41.30 6.28
C VAL A 25 -20.51 41.61 7.22
N ALA A 26 -20.52 42.88 7.63
CA ALA A 26 -19.97 43.53 8.81
C ALA A 26 -18.80 42.85 9.57
N THR A 27 -17.70 43.59 9.55
CA THR A 27 -16.64 43.69 10.56
C THR A 27 -17.19 43.85 11.98
N ASP A 28 -16.92 42.86 12.84
CA ASP A 28 -16.74 43.06 14.27
C ASP A 28 -15.28 42.70 14.58
N GLU A 29 -14.51 43.72 14.94
CA GLU A 29 -13.11 43.65 15.38
C GLU A 29 -13.04 42.93 16.73
N ASN A 30 -12.91 41.60 16.69
CA ASN A 30 -12.61 40.84 17.89
C ASN A 30 -11.11 40.94 18.16
N MET A 31 -10.76 41.87 19.07
CA MET A 31 -9.43 42.09 19.62
C MET A 31 -8.87 40.79 20.23
N LEU A 32 -8.13 40.00 19.45
CA LEU A 32 -7.29 38.93 19.97
C LEU A 32 -6.04 39.55 20.61
N SER A 33 -5.88 39.31 21.91
CA SER A 33 -4.70 39.68 22.70
C SER A 33 -3.41 39.17 22.03
N PRO A 34 -2.30 39.94 22.02
CA PRO A 34 -1.02 39.42 21.55
C PRO A 34 -0.64 38.19 22.36
N GLY A 35 -0.49 37.04 21.69
CA GLY A 35 0.01 35.83 22.34
C GLY A 35 1.41 36.06 22.91
N GLU A 36 1.68 35.46 24.07
CA GLU A 36 2.99 35.55 24.70
C GLU A 36 4.09 35.08 23.73
N PRO A 37 5.21 35.83 23.59
CA PRO A 37 6.31 35.42 22.74
C PRO A 37 6.90 34.11 23.26
N MET A 38 7.21 33.20 22.33
CA MET A 38 7.79 31.90 22.66
C MET A 38 9.04 32.05 23.55
N PRO A 39 9.25 31.16 24.54
CA PRO A 39 10.51 31.11 25.26
C PRO A 39 11.64 30.87 24.26
N THR A 40 12.65 31.75 24.30
CA THR A 40 13.87 31.60 23.51
C THR A 40 14.51 30.26 23.82
N PRO A 41 14.88 29.46 22.81
CA PRO A 41 15.54 28.18 23.04
C PRO A 41 16.87 28.42 23.78
N PRO A 42 17.26 27.56 24.74
CA PRO A 42 18.54 27.71 25.41
C PRO A 42 19.69 27.61 24.40
N SER A 43 20.67 28.49 24.54
CA SER A 43 21.90 28.47 23.75
C SER A 43 22.56 27.09 23.85
N ILE A 44 22.62 26.37 22.74
CA ILE A 44 23.41 25.16 22.61
C ILE A 44 24.89 25.54 22.71
N THR A 45 25.49 25.33 23.88
CA THR A 45 26.94 25.36 24.05
C THR A 45 27.52 24.18 23.26
N VAL A 46 28.06 24.48 22.07
CA VAL A 46 28.84 23.53 21.28
C VAL A 46 30.13 23.23 22.05
N THR A 47 30.11 22.15 22.82
CA THR A 47 31.34 21.57 23.37
C THR A 47 31.90 20.68 22.26
N GLN A 48 32.88 21.20 21.52
CA GLN A 48 33.68 20.40 20.59
C GLN A 48 34.28 19.19 21.35
N PRO A 49 34.13 17.96 20.85
CA PRO A 49 35.01 16.87 21.24
C PRO A 49 36.35 17.09 20.56
N THR A 50 37.32 17.55 21.35
CA THR A 50 38.74 17.48 21.01
C THR A 50 39.15 16.00 20.97
N THR A 51 39.97 15.68 19.99
CA THR A 51 40.88 14.51 19.94
C THR A 51 40.29 13.19 19.44
N ILE A 52 40.79 12.77 18.28
CA ILE A 52 40.76 11.41 17.76
C ILE A 52 41.84 10.61 18.50
N PRO A 53 41.52 9.56 19.29
CA PRO A 53 42.53 8.61 19.71
C PRO A 53 42.70 7.53 18.62
N ASN A 54 43.93 7.43 18.14
CA ASN A 54 44.42 6.44 17.19
C ASN A 54 43.96 5.02 17.57
N THR A 55 43.07 4.43 16.78
CA THR A 55 42.80 3.00 16.86
C THR A 55 43.77 2.29 15.91
N THR A 56 44.83 1.74 16.49
CA THR A 56 45.73 0.80 15.82
C THR A 56 44.91 -0.44 15.40
N ILE A 57 44.69 -0.61 14.09
CA ILE A 57 44.12 -1.85 13.56
C ILE A 57 45.16 -2.94 13.78
N ARG A 58 44.93 -3.79 14.78
CA ARG A 58 45.73 -4.98 15.03
C ARG A 58 45.30 -6.05 14.01
N THR A 59 46.03 -6.14 12.90
CA THR A 59 45.85 -7.19 11.89
C THR A 59 46.21 -8.54 12.52
N THR A 60 45.22 -9.25 13.06
CA THR A 60 45.37 -10.67 13.33
C THR A 60 45.25 -11.40 12.00
N VAL A 61 46.40 -11.78 11.42
CA VAL A 61 46.46 -12.72 10.31
C VAL A 61 45.92 -14.06 10.83
N LYS A 62 44.68 -14.38 10.50
CA LYS A 62 44.18 -15.76 10.63
C LYS A 62 44.77 -16.56 9.49
N THR A 63 45.67 -17.48 9.83
CA THR A 63 46.16 -18.54 8.94
C THR A 63 44.96 -19.39 8.50
N VAL A 64 44.60 -19.34 7.21
CA VAL A 64 43.58 -20.19 6.61
C VAL A 64 44.23 -21.55 6.29
N SER A 65 43.77 -22.60 6.95
CA SER A 65 44.04 -24.00 6.57
C SER A 65 43.18 -24.41 5.36
N PRO A 66 43.64 -25.35 4.51
CA PRO A 66 43.12 -25.55 3.17
C PRO A 66 41.81 -26.33 3.21
N GLY A 67 40.69 -25.65 3.01
CA GLY A 67 39.36 -26.24 2.90
C GLY A 67 38.70 -25.80 1.60
N LYS A 68 38.78 -26.66 0.57
CA LYS A 68 38.01 -26.69 -0.68
C LYS A 68 37.55 -25.32 -1.19
N GLU A 69 38.37 -24.75 -2.07
CA GLU A 69 38.03 -23.58 -2.90
C GLU A 69 36.76 -23.91 -3.71
N ASN A 70 35.62 -23.43 -3.22
CA ASN A 70 34.36 -23.47 -3.95
C ASN A 70 34.48 -22.40 -5.03
N ILE A 71 34.55 -22.83 -6.31
CA ILE A 71 34.68 -21.98 -7.48
C ILE A 71 33.66 -20.86 -7.37
N GLN A 72 34.18 -19.68 -7.06
CA GLN A 72 33.42 -18.51 -6.68
C GLN A 72 32.68 -18.03 -7.93
N GLU A 73 31.35 -18.12 -7.88
CA GLU A 73 30.41 -17.64 -8.88
C GLU A 73 30.80 -16.22 -9.33
N MET A 74 31.54 -16.12 -10.43
CA MET A 74 32.13 -14.87 -10.91
C MET A 74 31.08 -14.10 -11.70
N SER A 75 30.00 -13.74 -11.02
CA SER A 75 29.04 -12.77 -11.53
C SER A 75 29.71 -11.40 -11.54
N PRO A 76 29.68 -10.64 -12.66
CA PRO A 76 30.24 -9.29 -12.71
C PRO A 76 29.46 -8.28 -11.84
N TYR A 77 28.39 -8.72 -11.17
CA TYR A 77 27.51 -7.89 -10.38
C TYR A 77 27.80 -7.97 -8.88
N ARG A 78 27.87 -6.80 -8.24
CA ARG A 78 27.97 -6.68 -6.77
C ARG A 78 26.59 -6.91 -6.14
N LYS A 79 26.46 -7.94 -5.30
CA LYS A 79 25.29 -8.14 -4.44
C LYS A 79 25.25 -7.03 -3.37
N VAL A 80 24.22 -6.18 -3.38
CA VAL A 80 24.01 -5.15 -2.36
C VAL A 80 23.61 -5.83 -1.05
N ARG A 81 24.28 -5.50 0.06
CA ARG A 81 23.99 -6.04 1.40
C ARG A 81 23.15 -5.05 2.19
N ASN A 82 22.39 -5.54 3.16
CA ASN A 82 21.48 -4.75 4.02
C ASN A 82 20.38 -4.07 3.20
N ASP A 83 19.45 -4.86 2.69
CA ASP A 83 18.26 -4.36 1.98
C ASP A 83 17.11 -4.01 2.94
N ILE A 84 16.02 -3.51 2.38
CA ILE A 84 14.82 -3.09 3.12
C ILE A 84 14.09 -4.26 3.83
N TYR A 85 14.44 -5.52 3.54
CA TYR A 85 13.80 -6.71 4.13
C TYR A 85 14.66 -7.34 5.23
N THR A 86 15.98 -7.22 5.13
CA THR A 86 16.94 -7.80 6.06
C THR A 86 17.41 -6.82 7.14
N ASN A 87 17.29 -5.53 6.88
CA ASN A 87 17.69 -4.49 7.82
C ASN A 87 16.46 -3.89 8.54
N THR A 88 16.37 -4.11 9.85
CA THR A 88 15.29 -3.60 10.71
C THR A 88 15.51 -2.17 11.20
N THR A 89 16.71 -1.59 11.03
CA THR A 89 17.03 -0.23 11.51
C THR A 89 16.12 0.84 10.91
N TYR A 90 15.63 0.64 9.68
CA TYR A 90 14.67 1.56 9.03
C TYR A 90 13.31 1.61 9.73
N GLU A 91 12.90 0.54 10.41
CA GLU A 91 11.62 0.49 11.14
C GLU A 91 11.74 1.12 12.52
N GLU A 92 12.91 1.02 13.15
CA GLU A 92 13.17 1.58 14.47
C GLU A 92 13.46 3.09 14.42
N TYR A 93 14.21 3.54 13.41
CA TYR A 93 14.59 4.95 13.22
C TYR A 93 14.34 5.37 11.77
N PRO A 94 13.08 5.66 11.38
CA PRO A 94 12.79 6.08 10.02
C PRO A 94 13.47 7.42 9.73
N GLU A 95 14.18 7.51 8.62
CA GLU A 95 14.61 8.80 8.11
C GLU A 95 13.38 9.59 7.67
N VAL A 96 13.26 10.83 8.13
CA VAL A 96 12.09 11.68 7.91
C VAL A 96 12.50 12.90 7.12
N ILE A 97 11.81 13.13 6.01
CA ILE A 97 11.96 14.31 5.18
C ILE A 97 10.83 15.28 5.50
N ARG A 98 11.19 16.56 5.68
CA ARG A 98 10.23 17.62 5.94
C ARG A 98 9.80 18.30 4.65
N TYR A 99 8.51 18.17 4.33
CA TYR A 99 7.85 18.93 3.27
C TYR A 99 7.14 20.15 3.89
N GLY A 100 7.61 21.36 3.58
CA GLY A 100 7.02 22.59 4.10
C GLY A 100 7.16 22.74 5.62
N ARG A 101 6.25 23.48 6.27
CA ARG A 101 6.37 23.79 7.71
C ARG A 101 5.76 22.74 8.65
N TYR A 102 4.83 21.92 8.16
CA TYR A 102 4.01 21.05 9.01
C TYR A 102 3.89 19.61 8.49
N THR A 103 4.57 19.25 7.40
CA THR A 103 4.46 17.91 6.84
C THR A 103 5.79 17.18 6.98
N LEU A 104 5.74 16.05 7.67
CA LEU A 104 6.84 15.12 7.82
C LEU A 104 6.44 13.82 7.11
N VAL A 105 7.31 13.32 6.23
CA VAL A 105 7.07 12.08 5.49
C VAL A 105 8.31 11.20 5.66
N THR A 106 8.11 9.93 5.98
CA THR A 106 9.20 8.95 6.05
C THR A 106 9.76 8.68 4.65
N SER A 107 11.08 8.61 4.50
CA SER A 107 11.74 8.22 3.25
C SER A 107 11.72 6.71 3.02
N ALA A 108 11.44 5.91 4.05
CA ALA A 108 11.36 4.46 3.95
C ALA A 108 10.09 4.01 3.21
N PRO A 109 10.15 2.93 2.40
CA PRO A 109 8.96 2.39 1.75
C PRO A 109 7.97 1.87 2.78
N ILE A 110 6.73 2.32 2.70
CA ILE A 110 5.67 1.96 3.64
C ILE A 110 4.65 0.99 3.05
N GLY A 111 4.15 0.08 3.88
CA GLY A 111 3.01 -0.80 3.57
C GLY A 111 3.12 -1.46 2.19
N GLY A 112 2.18 -1.15 1.30
CA GLY A 112 2.08 -1.69 -0.07
C GLY A 112 3.30 -1.49 -0.97
N GLN A 113 4.15 -0.50 -0.67
CA GLN A 113 5.39 -0.27 -1.43
C GLN A 113 6.49 -1.27 -1.06
N LYS A 114 6.50 -1.72 0.21
CA LYS A 114 7.43 -2.73 0.73
C LYS A 114 6.85 -4.13 0.58
N TYR A 115 5.59 -4.32 0.95
CA TYR A 115 4.87 -5.58 0.90
C TYR A 115 3.70 -5.44 -0.06
N LEU A 116 3.84 -5.95 -1.28
CA LEU A 116 2.86 -5.71 -2.35
C LEU A 116 1.44 -6.18 -2.01
N LEU A 117 1.26 -7.18 -1.15
CA LEU A 117 -0.08 -7.61 -0.71
C LEU A 117 -0.78 -6.60 0.21
N GLU A 118 -0.04 -5.64 0.77
CA GLU A 118 -0.58 -4.53 1.57
C GLU A 118 -1.03 -3.34 0.70
N GLN A 119 -0.80 -3.38 -0.61
CA GLN A 119 -1.21 -2.30 -1.50
C GLN A 119 -2.73 -2.16 -1.53
N LEU A 120 -3.20 -0.92 -1.71
CA LEU A 120 -4.63 -0.65 -1.83
C LEU A 120 -5.08 -0.92 -3.27
N VAL A 121 -6.17 -1.67 -3.41
CA VAL A 121 -6.83 -1.96 -4.68
C VAL A 121 -8.29 -1.53 -4.64
N ASP A 122 -8.75 -0.94 -5.74
CA ASP A 122 -10.16 -0.71 -6.05
C ASP A 122 -10.49 -1.61 -7.24
N VAL A 123 -11.63 -2.30 -7.16
CA VAL A 123 -12.00 -3.31 -8.16
C VAL A 123 -13.35 -2.96 -8.75
N ASN A 124 -13.39 -3.00 -10.07
CA ASN A 124 -14.60 -2.85 -10.86
C ASN A 124 -14.62 -3.91 -11.96
N VAL A 125 -15.30 -5.03 -11.69
CA VAL A 125 -15.48 -6.13 -12.62
C VAL A 125 -16.47 -5.72 -13.71
N PRO A 126 -16.11 -5.83 -15.01
CA PRO A 126 -16.97 -5.37 -16.09
C PRO A 126 -18.26 -6.19 -16.14
N VAL A 127 -19.40 -5.48 -16.14
CA VAL A 127 -20.73 -6.07 -16.29
C VAL A 127 -21.18 -5.97 -17.73
N LYS A 128 -21.49 -7.10 -18.37
CA LYS A 128 -21.98 -7.13 -19.77
C LYS A 128 -23.50 -7.07 -19.76
N LYS A 129 -24.09 -6.13 -20.51
CA LYS A 129 -25.56 -6.00 -20.71
C LYS A 129 -26.38 -6.05 -19.40
N LYS A 130 -25.88 -5.47 -18.32
CA LYS A 130 -26.48 -5.48 -16.96
C LYS A 130 -26.67 -6.89 -16.36
N GLN A 131 -25.93 -7.89 -16.83
CA GLN A 131 -25.93 -9.25 -16.30
C GLN A 131 -24.63 -9.55 -15.55
N TYR A 132 -24.78 -10.08 -14.33
CA TYR A 132 -23.67 -10.47 -13.46
C TYR A 132 -23.30 -11.94 -13.70
N THR A 133 -22.47 -12.21 -14.72
CA THR A 133 -22.11 -13.57 -15.18
C THR A 133 -20.64 -13.93 -15.00
N ALA A 134 -19.89 -13.11 -14.28
CA ALA A 134 -18.47 -13.31 -14.04
C ALA A 134 -18.26 -14.42 -13.00
N THR A 135 -17.14 -15.12 -13.09
CA THR A 135 -16.77 -16.15 -12.11
C THR A 135 -15.85 -15.59 -11.03
N VAL A 136 -15.70 -16.31 -9.92
CA VAL A 136 -14.71 -15.98 -8.88
C VAL A 136 -13.31 -15.86 -9.48
N ARG A 137 -12.94 -16.75 -10.42
CA ARG A 137 -11.66 -16.65 -11.15
C ARG A 137 -11.49 -15.30 -11.85
N GLN A 138 -12.51 -14.84 -12.55
CA GLN A 138 -12.47 -13.57 -13.26
C GLN A 138 -12.42 -12.38 -12.30
N GLY A 139 -13.12 -12.46 -11.17
CA GLY A 139 -13.02 -11.46 -10.09
C GLY A 139 -11.60 -11.37 -9.52
N LEU A 140 -10.97 -12.51 -9.23
CA LEU A 140 -9.59 -12.59 -8.77
C LEU A 140 -8.61 -12.01 -9.79
N GLN A 141 -8.72 -12.42 -11.06
CA GLN A 141 -7.88 -11.90 -12.13
C GLN A 141 -8.05 -10.38 -12.31
N THR A 142 -9.29 -9.89 -12.23
CA THR A 142 -9.56 -8.45 -12.30
C THR A 142 -8.91 -7.70 -11.14
N THR A 143 -8.96 -8.27 -9.93
CA THR A 143 -8.36 -7.69 -8.72
C THR A 143 -6.84 -7.65 -8.78
N LEU A 144 -6.23 -8.66 -9.41
CA LEU A 144 -4.77 -8.77 -9.54
C LEU A 144 -4.19 -7.88 -10.65
N ASN A 145 -5.01 -7.32 -11.53
CA ASN A 145 -4.55 -6.44 -12.60
C ASN A 145 -3.73 -5.26 -12.05
N ASN A 146 -2.55 -5.02 -12.65
CA ASN A 146 -1.61 -3.97 -12.26
C ASN A 146 -1.02 -4.06 -10.84
N THR A 147 -1.28 -5.14 -10.09
CA THR A 147 -0.72 -5.33 -8.74
C THR A 147 0.68 -5.92 -8.74
N GLY A 148 1.09 -6.51 -9.87
CA GLY A 148 2.35 -7.26 -10.02
C GLY A 148 2.26 -8.73 -9.58
N TYR A 149 1.12 -9.19 -9.08
CA TYR A 149 0.83 -10.60 -8.81
C TYR A 149 -0.02 -11.23 -9.91
N ASN A 150 0.12 -12.53 -10.12
CA ASN A 150 -0.72 -13.32 -11.01
C ASN A 150 -1.41 -14.47 -10.26
N LEU A 151 -2.61 -14.84 -10.70
CA LEU A 151 -3.30 -16.02 -10.16
C LEU A 151 -2.59 -17.28 -10.67
N CYS A 152 -2.37 -18.26 -9.79
CA CYS A 152 -1.74 -19.50 -10.22
C CYS A 152 -2.63 -20.30 -11.19
N ALA A 153 -2.00 -20.83 -12.25
CA ALA A 153 -2.71 -21.48 -13.35
C ALA A 153 -3.36 -22.81 -12.92
N PHE A 154 -2.66 -23.55 -12.07
CA PHE A 154 -3.08 -24.85 -11.55
C PHE A 154 -2.98 -24.80 -10.02
N PRO A 155 -4.05 -24.48 -9.30
CA PRO A 155 -4.03 -24.61 -7.84
C PRO A 155 -3.86 -26.09 -7.49
N ALA A 156 -3.06 -26.36 -6.45
CA ALA A 156 -2.78 -27.71 -5.97
C ALA A 156 -4.02 -28.38 -5.38
N ASP A 157 -4.94 -27.58 -4.82
CA ASP A 157 -6.18 -28.02 -4.21
C ASP A 157 -7.34 -28.05 -5.23
N ASP A 158 -7.99 -29.21 -5.37
CA ASP A 158 -9.15 -29.41 -6.24
C ASP A 158 -10.38 -28.61 -5.79
N ASP A 159 -10.54 -28.37 -4.48
CA ASP A 159 -11.64 -27.57 -3.95
C ASP A 159 -11.49 -26.10 -4.38
N ALA A 160 -10.26 -25.58 -4.43
CA ALA A 160 -9.97 -24.26 -4.95
C ALA A 160 -10.27 -24.15 -6.46
N ARG A 161 -9.99 -25.21 -7.24
CA ARG A 161 -10.36 -25.26 -8.67
C ARG A 161 -11.87 -25.15 -8.86
N GLN A 162 -12.64 -25.83 -8.01
CA GLN A 162 -14.10 -25.81 -8.08
C GLN A 162 -14.64 -24.43 -7.72
N LEU A 163 -14.10 -23.78 -6.67
CA LEU A 163 -14.48 -22.42 -6.28
C LEU A 163 -14.30 -21.43 -7.42
N PHE A 164 -13.18 -21.51 -8.15
CA PHE A 164 -12.89 -20.61 -9.26
C PHE A 164 -13.94 -20.64 -10.39
N GLY A 165 -14.70 -21.73 -10.52
CA GLY A 165 -15.82 -21.87 -11.46
C GLY A 165 -17.15 -21.32 -10.94
N ARG A 166 -17.25 -20.96 -9.65
CA ARG A 166 -18.48 -20.44 -9.05
C ARG A 166 -18.79 -19.01 -9.54
N PRO A 167 -20.08 -18.62 -9.61
CA PRO A 167 -20.45 -17.26 -9.97
C PRO A 167 -19.95 -16.26 -8.93
N LEU A 168 -19.49 -15.11 -9.39
CA LEU A 168 -19.05 -14.01 -8.53
C LEU A 168 -20.29 -13.35 -7.88
N PRO A 169 -20.35 -13.22 -6.55
CA PRO A 169 -21.44 -12.51 -5.88
C PRO A 169 -21.55 -11.07 -6.36
N LYS A 170 -22.79 -10.55 -6.49
CA LYS A 170 -23.05 -9.18 -6.99
C LYS A 170 -22.29 -8.10 -6.20
N VAL A 171 -22.16 -8.28 -4.89
CA VAL A 171 -21.43 -7.35 -4.00
C VAL A 171 -19.93 -7.29 -4.29
N HIS A 172 -19.35 -8.33 -4.91
CA HIS A 172 -17.92 -8.40 -5.22
C HIS A 172 -17.57 -7.84 -6.61
N TYR A 173 -18.56 -7.40 -7.39
CA TYR A 173 -18.29 -6.75 -8.67
C TYR A 173 -17.66 -5.38 -8.52
N LYS A 174 -18.00 -4.68 -7.44
CA LYS A 174 -17.47 -3.35 -7.17
C LYS A 174 -17.30 -3.18 -5.67
N PHE A 175 -16.07 -2.93 -5.24
CA PHE A 175 -15.74 -2.58 -3.86
C PHE A 175 -14.64 -1.52 -3.87
N GLY A 176 -14.67 -0.66 -2.85
CA GLY A 176 -13.73 0.45 -2.73
C GLY A 176 -12.34 0.00 -2.28
N ALA A 177 -11.47 0.99 -2.06
CA ALA A 177 -10.08 0.75 -1.69
C ALA A 177 -9.94 -0.12 -0.43
N MET A 178 -9.30 -1.27 -0.59
CA MET A 178 -8.90 -2.16 0.51
C MET A 178 -7.56 -2.81 0.20
N ARG A 179 -6.90 -3.40 1.20
CA ARG A 179 -5.61 -4.08 0.99
C ARG A 179 -5.79 -5.29 0.08
N LEU A 180 -4.84 -5.53 -0.81
CA LEU A 180 -4.89 -6.62 -1.79
C LEU A 180 -5.11 -7.98 -1.11
N ARG A 181 -4.37 -8.30 -0.04
CA ARG A 181 -4.59 -9.56 0.71
C ARG A 181 -6.01 -9.72 1.23
N ASP A 182 -6.62 -8.63 1.72
CA ASP A 182 -7.96 -8.65 2.31
C ASP A 182 -9.01 -8.78 1.21
N ALA A 183 -8.81 -8.12 0.06
CA ALA A 183 -9.66 -8.26 -1.12
C ALA A 183 -9.66 -9.70 -1.65
N LEU A 184 -8.47 -10.29 -1.80
CA LEU A 184 -8.31 -11.67 -2.27
C LEU A 184 -8.97 -12.66 -1.31
N GLN A 185 -8.77 -12.48 0.00
CA GLN A 185 -9.41 -13.32 1.02
C GLN A 185 -10.94 -13.18 1.01
N MET A 186 -11.47 -11.97 0.87
CA MET A 186 -12.91 -11.70 0.77
C MET A 186 -13.55 -12.37 -0.45
N LEU A 187 -12.86 -12.35 -1.60
CA LEU A 187 -13.37 -12.94 -2.85
C LEU A 187 -13.50 -14.45 -2.80
N VAL A 188 -12.61 -15.12 -2.06
CA VAL A 188 -12.53 -16.57 -1.96
C VAL A 188 -13.34 -17.10 -0.77
N GLY A 189 -13.49 -16.29 0.28
CA GLY A 189 -14.27 -16.60 1.47
C GLY A 189 -13.45 -17.26 2.58
N GLU A 190 -14.09 -17.52 3.72
CA GLU A 190 -13.45 -18.01 4.95
C GLU A 190 -12.99 -19.47 4.90
N ALA A 191 -13.57 -20.29 4.02
CA ALA A 191 -13.24 -21.70 3.88
C ALA A 191 -11.85 -21.96 3.28
N PHE A 192 -11.22 -20.92 2.71
CA PHE A 192 -9.93 -20.99 2.04
C PHE A 192 -8.94 -20.02 2.68
N GLU A 193 -7.67 -20.25 2.45
CA GLU A 193 -6.58 -19.35 2.84
C GLU A 193 -5.72 -18.97 1.64
N LEU A 194 -5.14 -17.77 1.72
CA LEU A 194 -4.29 -17.18 0.70
C LEU A 194 -2.86 -17.74 0.83
N VAL A 195 -2.34 -18.34 -0.24
CA VAL A 195 -0.96 -18.85 -0.32
C VAL A 195 -0.21 -18.09 -1.40
N VAL A 196 1.04 -17.71 -1.12
CA VAL A 196 1.80 -16.80 -1.98
C VAL A 196 3.16 -17.40 -2.30
N ASP A 197 3.53 -17.33 -3.58
CA ASP A 197 4.88 -17.55 -4.05
C ASP A 197 5.49 -16.21 -4.45
N ASP A 198 6.32 -15.64 -3.57
CA ASP A 198 6.95 -14.35 -3.79
C ASP A 198 8.00 -14.38 -4.91
N THR A 199 8.58 -15.55 -5.21
CA THR A 199 9.60 -15.68 -6.26
C THR A 199 9.00 -15.56 -7.66
N ARG A 200 7.83 -16.19 -7.86
CA ARG A 200 7.07 -16.12 -9.12
C ARG A 200 6.02 -15.02 -9.12
N ARG A 201 5.84 -14.33 -7.99
CA ARG A 201 4.74 -13.40 -7.72
C ARG A 201 3.40 -14.01 -8.10
N GLN A 202 3.15 -15.20 -7.56
CA GLN A 202 1.91 -15.93 -7.79
C GLN A 202 1.10 -16.04 -6.50
N VAL A 203 -0.22 -15.98 -6.67
CA VAL A 203 -1.19 -16.18 -5.60
C VAL A 203 -1.97 -17.46 -5.88
N CYS A 204 -2.07 -18.31 -4.87
CA CYS A 204 -2.87 -19.52 -4.82
C CYS A 204 -3.80 -19.52 -3.61
N PHE A 205 -4.67 -20.52 -3.56
CA PHE A 205 -5.57 -20.75 -2.45
C PHE A 205 -5.62 -22.23 -2.10
N GLU A 206 -5.71 -22.50 -0.81
CA GLU A 206 -5.84 -23.84 -0.24
C GLU A 206 -7.04 -23.84 0.71
N LYS A 207 -7.76 -24.95 0.79
CA LYS A 207 -8.88 -25.10 1.71
C LYS A 207 -8.35 -25.25 3.12
N ARG A 208 -8.95 -24.51 4.04
CA ARG A 208 -8.62 -24.62 5.46
C ARG A 208 -9.11 -25.96 6.01
N SER A 209 -8.35 -26.52 6.96
CA SER A 209 -8.76 -27.68 7.74
C SER A 209 -9.97 -27.37 8.65
N SER A 210 -10.11 -26.12 9.07
CA SER A 210 -11.22 -25.64 9.91
C SER A 210 -11.55 -24.18 9.60
N ILE A 211 -12.84 -23.82 9.74
CA ILE A 211 -13.30 -22.45 9.55
C ILE A 211 -12.95 -21.63 10.81
N PRO A 212 -12.32 -20.46 10.69
CA PRO A 212 -12.05 -19.59 11.82
C PRO A 212 -13.36 -19.18 12.50
N LEU A 213 -13.44 -19.38 13.82
CA LEU A 213 -14.55 -18.87 14.60
C LEU A 213 -14.52 -17.34 14.58
N PRO A 214 -15.66 -16.66 14.37
CA PRO A 214 -15.72 -15.22 14.51
C PRO A 214 -15.31 -14.86 15.95
N SER A 215 -14.35 -13.95 16.09
CA SER A 215 -13.99 -13.44 17.40
C SER A 215 -15.23 -12.81 18.05
N PRO A 216 -15.50 -13.04 19.35
CA PRO A 216 -16.61 -12.39 20.01
C PRO A 216 -16.52 -10.87 19.81
N PRO A 217 -17.67 -10.17 19.62
CA PRO A 217 -17.66 -8.71 19.54
C PRO A 217 -16.86 -8.16 20.73
N LYS A 218 -15.96 -7.21 20.47
CA LYS A 218 -15.32 -6.50 21.58
C LYS A 218 -16.44 -5.81 22.35
N GLU A 219 -16.76 -6.35 23.52
CA GLU A 219 -17.74 -5.74 24.42
C GLU A 219 -17.26 -4.31 24.68
N ARG A 220 -18.10 -3.34 24.34
CA ARG A 220 -17.81 -1.94 24.61
C ARG A 220 -17.93 -1.80 26.12
N VAL A 221 -16.79 -1.85 26.81
CA VAL A 221 -16.75 -1.49 28.22
C VAL A 221 -17.00 0.00 28.26
N ASP A 222 -18.28 0.37 28.40
CA ASP A 222 -18.65 1.72 28.76
C ASP A 222 -18.04 1.93 30.15
N ALA A 223 -16.95 2.69 30.19
CA ALA A 223 -16.37 3.12 31.45
C ALA A 223 -17.46 3.95 32.15
N ASP A 224 -18.07 3.35 33.17
CA ASP A 224 -18.98 4.04 34.06
C ASP A 224 -18.18 5.17 34.73
N VAL A 225 -18.26 6.37 34.15
CA VAL A 225 -17.70 7.59 34.75
C VAL A 225 -18.61 7.89 35.93
N GLY A 226 -18.32 7.22 37.05
CA GLY A 226 -19.00 7.44 38.30
C GLY A 226 -18.85 8.90 38.72
N MET A 227 -19.92 9.68 38.54
CA MET A 227 -20.11 10.94 39.24
C MET A 227 -20.30 10.58 40.73
N LYS A 228 -19.31 10.92 41.55
CA LYS A 228 -19.41 10.97 43.01
C LYS A 228 -19.47 12.42 43.45
#